data_AF-X0LP22-F1
#
_entry.id   AF-X0LP22-F1
#
_cell.length_a   1.000
_cell.length_b   1.000
_cell.length_c   1.000
_cell.angle_alpha   90.00
_cell.angle_beta   90.00
_cell.angle_gamma   90.00
#
_symmetry.space_group_name_H-M   'P 1'
#
loop_
_entity.id
_entity.type
_entity.pdbx_description
1 polymer ?
#
loop_
_entity_poly.entity_id
_entity_poly.type
_entity_poly.pdbx_seq_one_letter_code
_entity_poly.pdbx_strand_id
1 'polypeptide(L)'
;MTPPSPGVHKALDLIDRVPLEHPASALLRAYILEAVQAQTAADYVQSRLATDGHAGLLVADWIYVIDSGWLSPLNFSQRTSLTQPHALAVISGTQPRAPSSDEINAITKRDGGICCVTGKQGSLWDPVIVAPILPVPAAWLKGEPCIKELLVAFFGPQYFDWWRWFIGRPEIYSPYQTHWLVRRSVHKEFERGIVKLIRLTSSMIEFRVEHVLIDDQQPVDVNGAIPLLGDHSRQGIEKADARLIGSHARFSRSIQLVNLARTIAPGLFFERKSITDVPQQQFPVRMRSGSLGLEYTFMRPMMLLWRFFPPTIRIAAYGLLQKLGNHFYGKDGDAQVQRLPFGLYLKCNSNLDTLRNEYNALKVLEQKANIPAPRVFDVISQHTGEDDFSYLLMSRVPGTTLATCRDALSDQDYANLSAQLKDCVSQLRDIPKPIDNGMAICNTLGEACRDPRI
;
A
#
# COMPACT_ATOMS: atom_id res chain seq x y z
N MET A 1 -14.83 12.10 2.92
CA MET A 1 -14.53 12.09 4.36
C MET A 1 -14.85 13.45 4.91
N THR A 2 -15.66 13.54 5.97
CA THR A 2 -15.80 14.78 6.75
C THR A 2 -14.44 15.16 7.32
N PRO A 3 -14.07 16.45 7.32
CA PRO A 3 -12.81 16.89 7.91
C PRO A 3 -12.77 16.45 9.39
N PRO A 4 -11.61 15.99 9.90
CA PRO A 4 -11.49 15.61 11.30
C PRO A 4 -11.92 16.76 12.21
N SER A 5 -12.47 16.46 13.39
CA SER A 5 -12.80 17.49 14.36
C SER A 5 -11.55 18.29 14.75
N PRO A 6 -11.70 19.54 15.23
CA PRO A 6 -10.57 20.35 15.69
C PRO A 6 -9.72 19.65 16.76
N GLY A 7 -10.35 18.86 17.65
CA GLY A 7 -9.67 18.09 18.68
C GLY A 7 -8.80 16.95 18.11
N VAL A 8 -9.27 16.29 17.04
CA VAL A 8 -8.48 15.25 16.34
C VAL A 8 -7.28 15.88 15.63
N HIS A 9 -7.46 17.00 14.92
CA HIS A 9 -6.32 17.70 14.28
C HIS A 9 -5.25 18.09 15.29
N LYS A 10 -5.65 18.66 16.43
CA LYS A 10 -4.72 19.03 17.49
C LYS A 10 -3.91 17.84 18.01
N ALA A 11 -4.52 16.67 18.17
CA ALA A 11 -3.80 15.46 18.59
C ALA A 11 -2.79 14.99 17.53
N LEU A 12 -3.19 15.01 16.26
CA LEU A 12 -2.32 14.62 15.14
C LEU A 12 -1.12 15.57 15.03
N ASP A 13 -1.34 16.88 15.12
CA ASP A 13 -0.27 17.88 15.13
C ASP A 13 0.68 17.70 16.33
N LEU A 14 0.13 17.28 17.48
CA LEU A 14 0.94 17.01 18.67
C LEU A 14 1.81 15.77 18.47
N ILE A 15 1.27 14.69 17.88
CA ILE A 15 2.06 13.49 17.52
C ILE A 15 3.20 13.85 16.57
N ASP A 16 2.92 14.69 15.55
CA ASP A 16 3.91 15.08 14.54
C ASP A 16 5.06 15.94 15.12
N ARG A 17 4.86 16.53 16.31
CA ARG A 17 5.90 17.29 17.02
C ARG A 17 6.73 16.45 17.98
N VAL A 18 6.28 15.24 18.32
CA VAL A 18 7.07 14.33 19.18
C VAL A 18 8.13 13.65 18.31
N PRO A 19 9.41 13.62 18.75
CA PRO A 19 10.47 12.95 18.01
C PRO A 19 10.31 11.42 18.10
N LEU A 20 9.45 10.87 17.25
CA LEU A 20 9.21 9.44 17.10
C LEU A 20 9.77 8.99 15.76
N GLU A 21 10.62 7.95 15.80
CA GLU A 21 11.15 7.32 14.58
C GLU A 21 10.01 6.70 13.76
N HIS A 22 10.02 6.91 12.44
CA HIS A 22 9.07 6.24 11.56
C HIS A 22 9.17 4.70 11.68
N PRO A 23 8.06 3.93 11.80
CA PRO A 23 6.65 4.32 11.62
C PRO A 23 5.88 4.60 12.94
N ALA A 24 6.54 4.88 14.06
CA ALA A 24 5.89 5.03 15.37
C ALA A 24 4.86 6.18 15.41
N SER A 25 5.17 7.33 14.80
CA SER A 25 4.20 8.43 14.65
C SER A 25 2.98 7.99 13.81
N ALA A 26 3.21 7.28 12.70
CA ALA A 26 2.16 6.75 11.85
C ALA A 26 1.25 5.74 12.57
N LEU A 27 1.81 4.93 13.48
CA LEU A 27 1.05 4.00 14.33
C LEU A 27 0.08 4.73 15.24
N LEU A 28 0.52 5.80 15.92
CA LEU A 28 -0.37 6.61 16.77
C LEU A 28 -1.44 7.36 15.96
N ARG A 29 -1.09 7.83 14.75
CA ARG A 29 -2.07 8.43 13.83
C ARG A 29 -3.13 7.39 13.42
N ALA A 30 -2.71 6.17 13.08
CA ALA A 30 -3.62 5.08 12.74
C ALA A 30 -4.54 4.72 13.92
N TYR A 31 -4.02 4.69 15.15
CA TYR A 31 -4.81 4.52 16.36
C TYR A 31 -5.96 5.53 16.46
N ILE A 32 -5.68 6.82 16.26
CA ILE A 32 -6.71 7.88 16.34
C ILE A 32 -7.71 7.79 15.19
N LEU A 33 -7.20 7.71 13.95
CA LEU A 33 -8.00 7.83 12.74
C LEU A 33 -8.91 6.62 12.51
N GLU A 34 -8.48 5.43 12.92
CA GLU A 34 -9.23 4.19 12.72
C GLU A 34 -10.06 3.79 13.95
N ALA A 35 -10.03 4.58 15.03
CA ALA A 35 -10.88 4.36 16.21
C ALA A 35 -12.38 4.48 15.90
N VAL A 36 -13.21 3.84 16.71
CA VAL A 36 -14.68 3.93 16.61
C VAL A 36 -15.15 5.36 16.81
N GLN A 37 -14.52 6.08 17.74
CA GLN A 37 -14.70 7.51 17.97
C GLN A 37 -13.33 8.18 17.99
N ALA A 38 -12.93 8.77 16.87
CA ALA A 38 -11.62 9.40 16.72
C ALA A 38 -11.34 10.48 17.78
N GLN A 39 -12.38 11.22 18.23
CA GLN A 39 -12.22 12.24 19.27
C GLN A 39 -11.81 11.62 20.62
N THR A 40 -12.48 10.54 21.05
CA THR A 40 -12.17 9.84 22.30
C THR A 40 -10.75 9.26 22.28
N ALA A 41 -10.35 8.68 21.15
CA ALA A 41 -8.98 8.20 20.96
C ALA A 41 -7.96 9.36 20.97
N ALA A 42 -8.27 10.48 20.33
CA ALA A 42 -7.44 11.67 20.34
C ALA A 42 -7.25 12.26 21.75
N ASP A 43 -8.33 12.34 22.54
CA ASP A 43 -8.28 12.83 23.92
C ASP A 43 -7.45 11.90 24.81
N TYR A 44 -7.58 10.59 24.62
CA TYR A 44 -6.75 9.59 25.31
C TYR A 44 -5.26 9.75 24.98
N VAL A 45 -4.90 9.87 23.69
CA VAL A 45 -3.51 10.07 23.28
C VAL A 45 -2.94 11.37 23.84
N GLN A 46 -3.68 12.48 23.77
CA GLN A 46 -3.26 13.76 24.34
C GLN A 46 -3.00 13.64 25.86
N SER A 47 -3.91 12.99 26.58
CA SER A 47 -3.80 12.79 28.03
C SER A 47 -2.58 11.95 28.41
N ARG A 48 -2.36 10.82 27.70
CA ARG A 48 -1.19 9.95 27.93
C ARG A 48 0.12 10.65 27.61
N LEU A 49 0.18 11.42 26.53
CA LEU A 49 1.38 12.19 26.17
C LEU A 49 1.69 13.29 27.18
N ALA A 50 0.67 13.91 27.78
CA ALA A 50 0.86 14.90 28.84
C ALA A 50 1.28 14.29 30.19
N THR A 51 0.78 13.09 30.51
CA THR A 51 0.95 12.46 31.82
C THR A 51 2.24 11.64 31.91
N ASP A 52 2.52 10.81 30.92
CA ASP A 52 3.63 9.86 30.97
C ASP A 52 4.92 10.42 30.35
N GLY A 53 4.81 11.47 29.52
CA GLY A 53 5.92 12.11 28.82
C GLY A 53 6.65 11.24 27.78
N HIS A 54 6.34 9.94 27.71
CA HIS A 54 7.01 8.96 26.86
C HIS A 54 6.05 8.40 25.82
N ALA A 55 5.98 9.05 24.67
CA ALA A 55 5.21 8.56 23.52
C ALA A 55 5.62 7.13 23.08
N GLY A 56 6.87 6.74 23.34
CA GLY A 56 7.35 5.38 23.08
C GLY A 56 6.58 4.29 23.86
N LEU A 57 6.15 4.55 25.10
CA LEU A 57 5.36 3.59 25.88
C LEU A 57 3.97 3.39 25.25
N LEU A 58 3.34 4.47 24.81
CA LEU A 58 2.05 4.40 24.13
C LEU A 58 2.15 3.65 22.79
N VAL A 59 3.25 3.84 22.06
CA VAL A 59 3.54 3.07 20.83
C VAL A 59 3.72 1.58 21.17
N ALA A 60 4.49 1.26 22.22
CA ALA A 60 4.71 -0.12 22.67
C ALA A 60 3.40 -0.80 23.11
N ASP A 61 2.56 -0.11 23.88
CA ASP A 61 1.22 -0.56 24.27
C ASP A 61 0.36 -0.87 23.03
N TRP A 62 0.42 -0.02 22.01
CA TRP A 62 -0.34 -0.25 20.78
C TRP A 62 0.21 -1.40 19.95
N ILE A 63 1.54 -1.49 19.80
CA ILE A 63 2.20 -2.64 19.13
C ILE A 63 1.81 -3.94 19.85
N TYR A 64 1.82 -3.96 21.18
CA TYR A 64 1.39 -5.12 21.96
C TYR A 64 -0.04 -5.53 21.63
N VAL A 65 -0.98 -4.58 21.51
CA VAL A 65 -2.38 -4.87 21.14
C VAL A 65 -2.48 -5.50 19.75
N ILE A 66 -1.73 -4.98 18.77
CA ILE A 66 -1.71 -5.51 17.41
C ILE A 66 -1.08 -6.91 17.37
N ASP A 67 0.07 -7.09 18.01
CA ASP A 67 0.78 -8.36 18.00
C ASP A 67 0.00 -9.46 18.71
N SER A 68 -0.61 -9.11 19.83
CA SER A 68 -1.38 -10.06 20.63
C SER A 68 -2.70 -10.48 20.02
N GLY A 69 -3.23 -9.69 19.08
CA GLY A 69 -4.55 -9.92 18.53
C GLY A 69 -4.61 -10.42 17.10
N TRP A 70 -3.51 -10.36 16.33
CA TRP A 70 -3.63 -10.43 14.86
C TRP A 70 -2.59 -11.30 14.17
N LEU A 71 -1.44 -11.56 14.80
CA LEU A 71 -0.37 -12.30 14.14
C LEU A 71 -0.48 -13.79 14.42
N SER A 72 -0.73 -14.58 13.36
CA SER A 72 -0.71 -16.03 13.40
C SER A 72 0.74 -16.56 13.46
N PRO A 73 1.04 -17.65 14.21
CA PRO A 73 2.38 -18.25 14.30
C PRO A 73 2.95 -18.76 12.96
N LEU A 74 2.10 -18.93 11.93
CA LEU A 74 2.44 -19.59 10.67
C LEU A 74 3.38 -18.80 9.75
N ASN A 75 3.57 -17.50 9.97
CA ASN A 75 4.50 -16.69 9.18
C ASN A 75 5.96 -16.71 9.69
N PHE A 76 6.26 -17.46 10.77
CA PHE A 76 7.58 -17.45 11.41
C PHE A 76 8.52 -18.60 11.00
N SER A 77 8.09 -19.52 10.13
CA SER A 77 8.88 -20.75 9.87
C SER A 77 10.06 -20.60 8.88
N GLN A 78 10.35 -19.42 8.33
CA GLN A 78 11.50 -19.25 7.42
C GLN A 78 12.21 -17.89 7.58
N ARG A 79 12.90 -17.70 8.71
CA ARG A 79 14.17 -16.96 8.88
C ARG A 79 14.28 -16.43 10.31
N THR A 80 14.79 -17.25 11.22
CA THR A 80 15.67 -16.80 12.32
C THR A 80 16.15 -18.03 13.07
N SER A 81 17.20 -18.67 12.57
CA SER A 81 18.06 -19.52 13.38
C SER A 81 19.09 -18.63 14.08
N LEU A 82 18.65 -17.75 14.98
CA LEU A 82 19.56 -17.06 15.89
C LEU A 82 18.90 -17.02 17.27
N THR A 83 19.42 -17.86 18.13
CA THR A 83 19.20 -17.91 19.57
C THR A 83 19.44 -16.54 20.20
N GLN A 84 18.38 -15.83 20.61
CA GLN A 84 18.48 -14.78 21.64
C GLN A 84 17.25 -14.82 22.57
N PRO A 85 17.40 -14.71 23.90
CA PRO A 85 16.36 -15.09 24.86
C PRO A 85 15.41 -13.95 25.28
N HIS A 86 15.40 -12.79 24.61
CA HIS A 86 14.67 -11.60 25.06
C HIS A 86 13.88 -10.87 23.95
N ALA A 87 13.56 -11.53 22.84
CA ALA A 87 12.48 -11.04 21.99
C ALA A 87 11.17 -11.18 22.77
N LEU A 88 10.34 -10.12 22.83
CA LEU A 88 8.96 -10.24 23.31
C LEU A 88 8.34 -11.44 22.60
N ALA A 89 8.07 -12.51 23.35
CA ALA A 89 7.43 -13.68 22.79
C ALA A 89 6.15 -13.20 22.10
N VAL A 90 6.01 -13.45 20.79
CA VAL A 90 4.81 -13.09 20.05
C VAL A 90 3.66 -13.88 20.67
N ILE A 91 2.87 -13.25 21.54
CA ILE A 91 1.70 -13.87 22.16
C ILE A 91 0.59 -13.84 21.11
N SER A 92 0.69 -14.69 20.08
CA SER A 92 -0.33 -14.79 19.05
C SER A 92 -1.70 -15.10 19.64
N GLY A 93 -2.75 -14.49 19.08
CA GLY A 93 -4.14 -14.84 19.40
C GLY A 93 -4.42 -16.33 19.17
N THR A 94 -5.29 -16.91 19.96
CA THR A 94 -5.70 -18.32 19.81
C THR A 94 -6.75 -18.45 18.72
N GLN A 95 -6.68 -19.47 17.88
CA GLN A 95 -7.71 -19.69 16.86
C GLN A 95 -9.08 -19.96 17.51
N PRO A 96 -10.19 -19.44 16.95
CA PRO A 96 -11.52 -19.79 17.42
C PRO A 96 -11.79 -21.28 17.20
N ARG A 97 -12.87 -21.80 17.81
CA ARG A 97 -13.27 -23.21 17.66
C ARG A 97 -13.32 -23.61 16.18
N ALA A 98 -12.58 -24.65 15.81
CA ALA A 98 -12.59 -25.17 14.45
C ALA A 98 -13.99 -25.72 14.08
N PRO A 99 -14.47 -25.46 12.86
CA PRO A 99 -15.73 -26.00 12.38
C PRO A 99 -15.62 -27.50 12.10
N SER A 100 -16.68 -28.25 12.39
CA SER A 100 -16.85 -29.64 11.97
C SER A 100 -17.07 -29.74 10.46
N SER A 101 -17.00 -30.96 9.89
CA SER A 101 -17.27 -31.19 8.46
C SER A 101 -18.66 -30.72 8.04
N ASP A 102 -19.67 -30.89 8.89
CA ASP A 102 -21.05 -30.45 8.62
C ASP A 102 -21.15 -28.92 8.67
N GLU A 103 -20.46 -28.28 9.61
CA GLU A 103 -20.39 -26.83 9.73
C GLU A 103 -19.66 -26.21 8.53
N ILE A 104 -18.57 -26.83 8.06
CA ILE A 104 -17.85 -26.42 6.84
C ILE A 104 -18.79 -26.46 5.63
N ASN A 105 -19.57 -27.53 5.47
CA ASN A 105 -20.53 -27.65 4.38
C ASN A 105 -21.65 -26.60 4.47
N ALA A 106 -22.15 -26.32 5.68
CA ALA A 106 -23.17 -25.31 5.91
C ALA A 106 -22.66 -23.89 5.67
N ILE A 107 -21.45 -23.55 6.14
CA ILE A 107 -20.78 -22.27 5.86
C ILE A 107 -20.57 -22.11 4.35
N THR A 108 -20.12 -23.16 3.67
CA THR A 108 -19.89 -23.13 2.23
C THR A 108 -21.18 -22.82 1.46
N LYS A 109 -22.31 -23.41 1.88
CA LYS A 109 -23.64 -23.12 1.32
C LYS A 109 -24.11 -21.71 1.64
N ARG A 110 -23.96 -21.29 2.91
CA ARG A 110 -24.31 -19.94 3.36
C ARG A 110 -23.60 -18.88 2.53
N ASP A 111 -22.33 -19.09 2.22
CA ASP A 111 -21.49 -18.13 1.50
C ASP A 111 -21.52 -18.31 -0.03
N GLY A 112 -22.40 -19.19 -0.54
CA GLY A 112 -22.66 -19.35 -1.97
C GLY A 112 -21.54 -20.06 -2.75
N GLY A 113 -20.60 -20.73 -2.07
CA GLY A 113 -19.49 -21.44 -2.72
C GLY A 113 -18.45 -20.52 -3.40
N ILE A 114 -18.50 -19.22 -3.13
CA ILE A 114 -17.58 -18.21 -3.68
C ILE A 114 -16.84 -17.48 -2.57
N CYS A 115 -15.73 -16.83 -2.91
CA CYS A 115 -15.02 -15.95 -1.99
C CYS A 115 -15.91 -14.79 -1.56
N CYS A 116 -16.20 -14.68 -0.26
CA CYS A 116 -17.03 -13.58 0.26
C CYS A 116 -16.42 -12.19 0.00
N VAL A 117 -15.10 -12.09 -0.12
CA VAL A 117 -14.40 -10.81 -0.32
C VAL A 117 -14.34 -10.43 -1.80
N THR A 118 -14.05 -11.37 -2.69
CA THR A 118 -13.81 -11.05 -4.12
C THR A 118 -14.95 -11.43 -5.04
N GLY A 119 -15.95 -12.18 -4.56
CA GLY A 119 -17.04 -12.72 -5.39
C GLY A 119 -16.57 -13.79 -6.39
N LYS A 120 -15.31 -14.25 -6.31
CA LYS A 120 -14.73 -15.22 -7.24
C LYS A 120 -14.82 -16.64 -6.72
N GLN A 121 -15.00 -17.58 -7.64
CA GLN A 121 -14.83 -19.00 -7.36
C GLN A 121 -13.36 -19.32 -7.05
N GLY A 122 -13.14 -20.45 -6.40
CA GLY A 122 -11.80 -20.99 -6.18
C GLY A 122 -11.21 -21.55 -7.46
N SER A 123 -9.88 -21.54 -7.54
CA SER A 123 -9.14 -22.23 -8.59
C SER A 123 -8.24 -23.31 -7.97
N LEU A 124 -7.67 -24.18 -8.81
CA LEU A 124 -6.73 -25.22 -8.36
C LEU A 124 -5.57 -24.63 -7.53
N TRP A 125 -5.07 -23.45 -7.93
CA TRP A 125 -3.92 -22.78 -7.32
C TRP A 125 -4.29 -21.84 -6.17
N ASP A 126 -5.57 -21.47 -6.07
CA ASP A 126 -6.07 -20.57 -5.05
C ASP A 126 -7.51 -20.95 -4.68
N PRO A 127 -7.66 -22.03 -3.89
CA PRO A 127 -8.95 -22.59 -3.53
C PRO A 127 -9.68 -21.67 -2.56
N VAL A 128 -11.01 -21.81 -2.53
CA VAL A 128 -11.80 -21.23 -1.45
C VAL A 128 -11.73 -22.14 -0.24
N ILE A 129 -11.51 -21.55 0.93
CA ILE A 129 -11.37 -22.24 2.21
C ILE A 129 -12.34 -21.62 3.22
N VAL A 130 -12.82 -22.45 4.15
CA VAL A 130 -13.46 -21.95 5.37
C VAL A 130 -12.35 -21.54 6.32
N ALA A 131 -12.27 -20.24 6.59
CA ALA A 131 -11.22 -19.65 7.42
C ALA A 131 -11.84 -18.84 8.57
N PRO A 132 -11.14 -18.71 9.71
CA PRO A 132 -11.55 -17.79 10.74
C PRO A 132 -11.46 -16.36 10.22
N ILE A 133 -12.42 -15.52 10.60
CA ILE A 133 -12.39 -14.09 10.31
C ILE A 133 -11.28 -13.46 11.15
N LEU A 134 -11.22 -13.79 12.45
CA LEU A 134 -10.20 -13.32 13.39
C LEU A 134 -9.78 -14.38 14.41
N PRO A 135 -8.51 -14.35 14.84
CA PRO A 135 -8.10 -15.05 16.05
C PRO A 135 -8.66 -14.35 17.31
N VAL A 136 -8.68 -15.07 18.42
CA VAL A 136 -9.15 -14.59 19.73
C VAL A 136 -7.96 -13.94 20.47
N PRO A 137 -8.01 -12.63 20.76
CA PRO A 137 -6.90 -11.90 21.38
C PRO A 137 -6.88 -12.09 22.91
N ALA A 138 -6.62 -13.31 23.39
CA ALA A 138 -6.67 -13.65 24.82
C ALA A 138 -5.74 -12.78 25.70
N ALA A 139 -4.66 -12.25 25.14
CA ALA A 139 -3.72 -11.41 25.88
C ALA A 139 -4.31 -10.04 26.27
N TRP A 140 -5.30 -9.52 25.53
CA TRP A 140 -5.91 -8.22 25.85
C TRP A 140 -6.53 -8.16 27.25
N LEU A 141 -7.05 -9.29 27.75
CA LEU A 141 -7.62 -9.35 29.11
C LEU A 141 -6.55 -9.54 30.20
N LYS A 142 -5.40 -10.10 29.84
CA LYS A 142 -4.25 -10.34 30.72
C LYS A 142 -3.30 -9.15 30.80
N GLY A 143 -3.40 -8.22 29.85
CA GLY A 143 -2.58 -7.01 29.81
C GLY A 143 -2.81 -6.08 31.00
N GLU A 144 -1.90 -5.13 31.15
CA GLU A 144 -1.93 -4.09 32.17
C GLU A 144 -3.20 -3.22 32.07
N PRO A 145 -3.60 -2.51 33.16
CA PRO A 145 -4.75 -1.60 33.14
C PRO A 145 -4.70 -0.58 31.98
N CYS A 146 -3.50 -0.10 31.63
CA CYS A 146 -3.28 0.81 30.50
C CYS A 146 -3.74 0.24 29.16
N ILE A 147 -3.57 -1.07 28.91
CA ILE A 147 -4.01 -1.74 27.68
C ILE A 147 -5.54 -1.73 27.59
N LYS A 148 -6.21 -1.93 28.72
CA LYS A 148 -7.69 -1.93 28.78
C LYS A 148 -8.23 -0.53 28.51
N GLU A 149 -7.63 0.50 29.11
CA GLU A 149 -7.99 1.90 28.84
C GLU A 149 -7.76 2.29 27.39
N LEU A 150 -6.63 1.87 26.82
CA LEU A 150 -6.28 2.08 25.41
C LEU A 150 -7.31 1.45 24.48
N LEU A 151 -7.72 0.20 24.75
CA LEU A 151 -8.74 -0.51 23.97
C LEU A 151 -10.14 0.11 24.15
N VAL A 152 -10.48 0.58 25.36
CA VAL A 152 -11.74 1.32 25.61
C VAL A 152 -11.77 2.62 24.81
N ALA A 153 -10.68 3.37 24.77
CA ALA A 153 -10.61 4.61 23.99
C ALA A 153 -10.67 4.34 22.47
N PHE A 154 -10.10 3.23 22.00
CA PHE A 154 -10.12 2.85 20.58
C PHE A 154 -11.50 2.35 20.10
N PHE A 155 -12.10 1.42 20.84
CA PHE A 155 -13.36 0.77 20.46
C PHE A 155 -14.60 1.47 21.01
N GLY A 156 -14.46 2.25 22.06
CA GLY A 156 -15.57 2.67 22.91
C GLY A 156 -15.98 1.57 23.92
N PRO A 157 -16.65 1.94 25.03
CA PRO A 157 -16.97 1.02 26.12
C PRO A 157 -17.79 -0.20 25.67
N GLN A 158 -18.90 0.03 24.96
CA GLN A 158 -19.84 -1.03 24.57
C GLN A 158 -19.20 -2.07 23.63
N TYR A 159 -18.38 -1.61 22.71
CA TYR A 159 -17.73 -2.49 21.73
C TYR A 159 -16.57 -3.25 22.39
N PHE A 160 -15.82 -2.61 23.29
CA PHE A 160 -14.82 -3.33 24.06
C PHE A 160 -15.44 -4.33 25.05
N ASP A 161 -16.58 -4.02 25.69
CA ASP A 161 -17.32 -4.96 26.53
C ASP A 161 -17.72 -6.23 25.78
N TRP A 162 -18.16 -6.08 24.52
CA TRP A 162 -18.40 -7.21 23.64
C TRP A 162 -17.14 -8.04 23.42
N TRP A 163 -16.00 -7.41 23.13
CA TRP A 163 -14.71 -8.11 23.01
C TRP A 163 -14.35 -8.87 24.30
N ARG A 164 -14.56 -8.29 25.48
CA ARG A 164 -14.31 -8.99 26.75
C ARG A 164 -15.18 -10.25 26.89
N TRP A 165 -16.44 -10.18 26.47
CA TRP A 165 -17.33 -11.34 26.49
C TRP A 165 -16.90 -12.42 25.49
N PHE A 166 -16.55 -12.00 24.26
CA PHE A 166 -16.03 -12.88 23.21
C PHE A 166 -14.74 -13.60 23.64
N ILE A 167 -13.77 -12.86 24.18
CA ILE A 167 -12.49 -13.40 24.63
C ILE A 167 -12.65 -14.28 25.87
N GLY A 168 -13.54 -13.91 26.79
CA GLY A 168 -13.77 -14.66 28.03
C GLY A 168 -14.54 -15.96 27.81
N ARG A 169 -15.25 -16.10 26.69
CA ARG A 169 -16.10 -17.26 26.37
C ARG A 169 -16.06 -17.62 24.88
N PRO A 170 -14.88 -17.90 24.30
CA PRO A 170 -14.74 -18.12 22.86
C PRO A 170 -15.51 -19.36 22.39
N GLU A 171 -15.66 -20.37 23.25
CA GLU A 171 -16.37 -21.63 22.95
C GLU A 171 -17.87 -21.45 22.71
N ILE A 172 -18.47 -20.36 23.21
CA ILE A 172 -19.90 -20.08 23.05
C ILE A 172 -20.19 -19.59 21.62
N TYR A 173 -19.18 -19.02 20.96
CA TYR A 173 -19.34 -18.49 19.62
C TYR A 173 -19.34 -19.60 18.59
N SER A 174 -20.43 -19.64 17.82
CA SER A 174 -20.59 -20.59 16.73
C SER A 174 -19.55 -20.33 15.62
N PRO A 175 -18.98 -21.37 15.00
CA PRO A 175 -18.15 -21.25 13.81
C PRO A 175 -18.86 -20.51 12.66
N TYR A 176 -20.19 -20.54 12.61
CA TYR A 176 -20.95 -19.72 11.67
C TYR A 176 -20.66 -18.22 11.86
N GLN A 177 -20.52 -17.75 13.10
CA GLN A 177 -20.28 -16.34 13.37
C GLN A 177 -18.81 -15.94 13.19
N THR A 178 -17.89 -16.87 13.42
CA THR A 178 -16.44 -16.61 13.47
C THR A 178 -15.69 -16.99 12.20
N HIS A 179 -16.30 -17.76 11.31
CA HIS A 179 -15.70 -18.22 10.06
C HIS A 179 -16.49 -17.79 8.82
N TRP A 180 -15.77 -17.75 7.70
CA TRP A 180 -16.29 -17.38 6.40
C TRP A 180 -15.60 -18.16 5.28
N LEU A 181 -16.19 -18.12 4.10
CA LEU A 181 -15.64 -18.71 2.90
C LEU A 181 -14.83 -17.68 2.10
N VAL A 182 -13.53 -17.90 1.95
CA VAL A 182 -12.60 -16.94 1.34
C VAL A 182 -11.52 -17.65 0.53
N ARG A 183 -11.02 -17.03 -0.55
CA ARG A 183 -9.85 -17.57 -1.28
C ARG A 183 -8.61 -17.54 -0.39
N ARG A 184 -7.78 -18.57 -0.47
CA ARG A 184 -6.57 -18.69 0.36
C ARG A 184 -5.65 -17.48 0.22
N SER A 185 -5.44 -16.98 -1.00
CA SER A 185 -4.63 -15.77 -1.25
C SER A 185 -5.23 -14.54 -0.55
N VAL A 186 -6.54 -14.34 -0.72
CA VAL A 186 -7.26 -13.20 -0.16
C VAL A 186 -7.29 -13.24 1.36
N HIS A 187 -7.40 -14.42 1.96
CA HIS A 187 -7.30 -14.59 3.41
C HIS A 187 -5.94 -14.13 3.94
N LYS A 188 -4.85 -14.46 3.24
CA LYS A 188 -3.51 -13.99 3.62
C LYS A 188 -3.38 -12.47 3.52
N GLU A 189 -3.90 -11.87 2.46
CA GLU A 189 -3.88 -10.41 2.30
C GLU A 189 -4.77 -9.72 3.34
N PHE A 190 -5.89 -10.35 3.71
CA PHE A 190 -6.73 -9.93 4.82
C PHE A 190 -5.96 -10.00 6.14
N GLU A 191 -5.34 -11.12 6.51
CA GLU A 191 -4.52 -11.25 7.73
C GLU A 191 -3.39 -10.20 7.81
N ARG A 192 -2.82 -9.82 6.66
CA ARG A 192 -1.78 -8.79 6.55
C ARG A 192 -2.31 -7.35 6.65
N GLY A 193 -3.64 -7.17 6.72
CA GLY A 193 -4.30 -5.87 6.78
C GLY A 193 -4.35 -5.13 5.44
N ILE A 194 -4.06 -5.80 4.32
CA ILE A 194 -4.00 -5.23 2.96
C ILE A 194 -5.39 -5.01 2.41
N VAL A 195 -6.29 -5.92 2.71
CA VAL A 195 -7.70 -5.84 2.37
C VAL A 195 -8.51 -5.57 3.62
N LYS A 196 -9.30 -4.49 3.62
CA LYS A 196 -10.29 -4.21 4.66
C LYS A 196 -11.70 -4.14 4.11
N LEU A 197 -12.67 -4.53 4.93
CA LEU A 197 -14.08 -4.53 4.58
C LEU A 197 -14.81 -3.45 5.38
N ILE A 198 -15.27 -2.41 4.70
CA ILE A 198 -16.01 -1.31 5.30
C ILE A 198 -17.50 -1.58 5.16
N ARG A 199 -18.19 -1.75 6.29
CA ARG A 199 -19.65 -1.96 6.30
C ARG A 199 -20.37 -0.76 5.71
N LEU A 200 -21.29 -0.98 4.78
CA LEU A 200 -22.16 0.08 4.27
C LEU A 200 -23.19 0.47 5.33
N THR A 201 -23.43 1.77 5.50
CA THR A 201 -24.26 2.31 6.60
C THR A 201 -25.71 1.80 6.61
N SER A 202 -26.23 1.36 5.47
CA SER A 202 -27.59 0.84 5.30
C SER A 202 -27.71 -0.68 5.49
N SER A 203 -26.63 -1.42 5.74
CA SER A 203 -26.65 -2.88 5.70
C SER A 203 -25.77 -3.54 6.75
N MET A 204 -26.23 -4.68 7.27
CA MET A 204 -25.47 -5.53 8.18
C MET A 204 -24.64 -6.60 7.46
N ILE A 205 -24.81 -6.72 6.14
CA ILE A 205 -24.21 -7.79 5.32
C ILE A 205 -23.46 -7.27 4.09
N GLU A 206 -23.65 -6.00 3.71
CA GLU A 206 -22.96 -5.39 2.59
C GLU A 206 -21.71 -4.65 3.06
N PHE A 207 -20.59 -4.97 2.42
CA PHE A 207 -19.31 -4.34 2.70
C PHE A 207 -18.71 -3.82 1.41
N ARG A 208 -17.90 -2.77 1.53
CA ARG A 208 -17.03 -2.27 0.48
C ARG A 208 -15.64 -2.82 0.73
N VAL A 209 -15.01 -3.37 -0.31
CA VAL A 209 -13.59 -3.72 -0.27
C VAL A 209 -12.77 -2.45 -0.43
N GLU A 210 -11.91 -2.18 0.54
CA GLU A 210 -10.88 -1.15 0.44
C GLU A 210 -9.51 -1.79 0.59
N HIS A 211 -8.54 -1.23 -0.14
CA HIS A 211 -7.15 -1.64 -0.04
C HIS A 211 -6.40 -0.62 0.79
N VAL A 212 -5.74 -1.09 1.84
CA VAL A 212 -4.76 -0.29 2.56
C VAL A 212 -3.43 -0.62 1.89
N LEU A 213 -2.82 0.33 1.19
CA LEU A 213 -1.54 0.12 0.51
C LEU A 213 -0.52 1.06 1.15
N ILE A 214 0.43 0.47 1.88
CA ILE A 214 1.60 1.18 2.43
C ILE A 214 2.81 1.05 1.50
N ASP A 215 2.84 -0.01 0.68
CA ASP A 215 3.92 -0.33 -0.25
C ASP A 215 3.38 -0.57 -1.68
N ASP A 216 4.22 -0.98 -2.62
CA ASP A 216 3.93 -1.23 -4.04
C ASP A 216 3.03 -2.44 -4.35
N GLN A 217 2.32 -2.93 -3.34
CA GLN A 217 1.48 -4.12 -3.44
C GLN A 217 0.30 -3.87 -4.39
N GLN A 218 0.06 -4.84 -5.28
CA GLN A 218 -1.09 -4.76 -6.16
C GLN A 218 -2.38 -5.04 -5.37
N PRO A 219 -3.44 -4.26 -5.60
CA PRO A 219 -4.73 -4.52 -4.98
C PRO A 219 -5.26 -5.88 -5.43
N VAL A 220 -6.03 -6.52 -4.55
CA VAL A 220 -6.72 -7.76 -4.86
C VAL A 220 -7.79 -7.48 -5.90
N ASP A 221 -7.82 -8.31 -6.92
CA ASP A 221 -8.80 -8.23 -8.00
C ASP A 221 -10.18 -8.74 -7.51
N VAL A 222 -11.16 -7.83 -7.44
CA VAL A 222 -12.53 -8.06 -6.92
C VAL A 222 -13.53 -8.06 -8.08
N ASN A 223 -14.42 -9.07 -8.13
CA ASN A 223 -15.57 -9.05 -9.03
C ASN A 223 -16.73 -8.30 -8.39
N GLY A 224 -17.15 -7.20 -9.02
CA GLY A 224 -18.24 -6.36 -8.52
C GLY A 224 -17.83 -5.45 -7.37
N ALA A 225 -18.76 -4.60 -6.92
CA ALA A 225 -18.45 -3.51 -6.00
C ALA A 225 -18.66 -3.85 -4.51
N ILE A 226 -19.42 -4.90 -4.18
CA ILE A 226 -19.96 -5.11 -2.82
C ILE A 226 -19.94 -6.60 -2.40
N PRO A 227 -19.00 -7.01 -1.56
CA PRO A 227 -19.09 -8.22 -0.73
C PRO A 227 -20.43 -8.34 0.03
N LEU A 228 -21.08 -9.49 -0.12
CA LEU A 228 -22.34 -9.84 0.55
C LEU A 228 -22.11 -11.01 1.52
N LEU A 229 -21.98 -10.68 2.81
CA LEU A 229 -21.81 -11.62 3.91
C LEU A 229 -23.18 -12.00 4.53
N GLY A 230 -24.13 -12.33 3.66
CA GLY A 230 -25.46 -12.80 4.01
C GLY A 230 -25.59 -14.33 3.89
N ASP A 231 -26.77 -14.85 4.21
CA ASP A 231 -27.09 -16.25 3.96
C ASP A 231 -27.62 -16.43 2.53
N HIS A 232 -26.74 -16.82 1.61
CA HIS A 232 -27.07 -17.12 0.21
C HIS A 232 -27.89 -18.41 0.06
N SER A 233 -27.84 -19.31 1.05
CA SER A 233 -28.62 -20.55 1.03
C SER A 233 -30.11 -20.34 1.31
N ARG A 234 -30.46 -19.21 1.95
CA ARG A 234 -31.80 -18.89 2.45
C ARG A 234 -32.35 -19.93 3.44
N GLN A 235 -31.46 -20.65 4.13
CA GLN A 235 -31.81 -21.68 5.10
C GLN A 235 -31.87 -21.14 6.53
N GLY A 236 -31.64 -19.83 6.72
CA GLY A 236 -31.61 -19.21 8.04
C GLY A 236 -30.31 -19.49 8.79
N ILE A 237 -29.22 -19.76 8.07
CA ILE A 237 -27.91 -20.02 8.67
C ILE A 237 -27.39 -18.72 9.28
N GLU A 238 -26.80 -18.82 10.47
CA GLU A 238 -26.18 -17.69 11.16
C GLU A 238 -25.12 -17.01 10.29
N LYS A 239 -25.14 -15.68 10.30
CA LYS A 239 -24.22 -14.84 9.51
C LYS A 239 -22.91 -14.62 10.26
N ALA A 240 -21.86 -14.34 9.51
CA ALA A 240 -20.61 -13.83 10.06
C ALA A 240 -20.85 -12.60 10.95
N ASP A 241 -20.19 -12.54 12.10
CA ASP A 241 -20.35 -11.40 13.02
C ASP A 241 -19.65 -10.16 12.43
N ALA A 242 -20.45 -9.17 12.05
CA ALA A 242 -19.97 -7.92 11.47
C ALA A 242 -18.98 -7.17 12.39
N ARG A 243 -18.98 -7.44 13.70
CA ARG A 243 -18.03 -6.85 14.64
C ARG A 243 -16.61 -7.39 14.48
N LEU A 244 -16.45 -8.66 14.08
CA LEU A 244 -15.12 -9.20 13.78
C LEU A 244 -14.54 -8.48 12.55
N ILE A 245 -15.33 -8.40 11.48
CA ILE A 245 -14.95 -7.71 10.25
C ILE A 245 -14.68 -6.23 10.48
N GLY A 246 -15.55 -5.57 11.25
CA GLY A 246 -15.39 -4.16 11.59
C GLY A 246 -14.18 -3.89 12.48
N SER A 247 -13.80 -4.83 13.35
CA SER A 247 -12.57 -4.71 14.14
C SER A 247 -11.34 -4.86 13.25
N HIS A 248 -11.32 -5.86 12.36
CA HIS A 248 -10.25 -6.05 11.39
C HIS A 248 -9.99 -4.80 10.56
N ALA A 249 -11.06 -4.20 10.03
CA ALA A 249 -10.94 -3.03 9.19
C ALA A 249 -10.24 -1.85 9.89
N ARG A 250 -10.43 -1.73 11.20
CA ARG A 250 -9.81 -0.69 12.03
C ARG A 250 -8.35 -0.97 12.35
N PHE A 251 -7.99 -2.24 12.49
CA PHE A 251 -6.60 -2.62 12.73
C PHE A 251 -5.77 -2.72 11.45
N SER A 252 -6.38 -2.83 10.28
CA SER A 252 -5.72 -3.08 8.99
C SER A 252 -4.51 -2.17 8.74
N ARG A 253 -4.63 -0.86 8.97
CA ARG A 253 -3.51 0.09 8.82
C ARG A 253 -2.42 -0.12 9.86
N SER A 254 -2.79 -0.35 11.12
CA SER A 254 -1.84 -0.63 12.20
C SER A 254 -1.11 -1.96 11.99
N ILE A 255 -1.78 -3.01 11.51
CA ILE A 255 -1.17 -4.31 11.17
C ILE A 255 -0.07 -4.12 10.14
N GLN A 256 -0.32 -3.34 9.08
CA GLN A 256 0.71 -3.08 8.07
C GLN A 256 1.87 -2.24 8.61
N LEU A 257 1.58 -1.19 9.38
CA LEU A 257 2.62 -0.37 9.98
C LEU A 257 3.48 -1.15 10.98
N VAL A 258 2.90 -2.08 11.73
CA VAL A 258 3.63 -3.00 12.61
C VAL A 258 4.48 -3.99 11.80
N ASN A 259 3.95 -4.54 10.70
CA ASN A 259 4.71 -5.40 9.79
C ASN A 259 5.90 -4.64 9.15
N LEU A 260 5.69 -3.38 8.78
CA LEU A 260 6.73 -2.48 8.28
C LEU A 260 7.75 -2.16 9.38
N ALA A 261 7.30 -1.85 10.60
CA ALA A 261 8.18 -1.56 11.73
C ALA A 261 9.18 -2.69 11.97
N ARG A 262 8.79 -3.95 11.78
CA ARG A 262 9.72 -5.09 11.91
C ARG A 262 10.87 -5.05 10.91
N THR A 263 10.64 -4.51 9.72
CA THR A 263 11.67 -4.45 8.67
C THR A 263 12.54 -3.22 8.78
N ILE A 264 11.96 -2.06 9.11
CA ILE A 264 12.68 -0.77 9.08
C ILE A 264 13.09 -0.24 10.45
N ALA A 265 12.37 -0.59 11.52
CA ALA A 265 12.60 -0.08 12.87
C ALA A 265 12.44 -1.19 13.93
N PRO A 266 13.26 -2.26 13.88
CA PRO A 266 13.13 -3.40 14.81
C PRO A 266 13.35 -2.98 16.27
N GLY A 267 14.02 -1.86 16.51
CA GLY A 267 14.20 -1.25 17.83
C GLY A 267 12.89 -0.96 18.57
N LEU A 268 11.78 -0.73 17.85
CA LEU A 268 10.46 -0.50 18.44
C LEU A 268 9.90 -1.71 19.21
N PHE A 269 10.44 -2.92 18.99
CA PHE A 269 10.02 -4.15 19.65
C PHE A 269 10.92 -4.56 20.82
N PHE A 270 11.97 -3.79 21.12
CA PHE A 270 12.87 -4.04 22.24
C PHE A 270 12.72 -2.94 23.29
N GLU A 271 12.26 -3.28 24.49
CA GLU A 271 12.13 -2.27 25.54
C GLU A 271 13.44 -2.04 26.32
N ARG A 272 13.69 -0.76 26.57
CA ARG A 272 14.60 -0.13 27.57
C ARG A 272 16.10 -0.16 27.26
N LYS A 273 16.53 0.78 26.41
CA LYS A 273 17.76 1.56 26.67
C LYS A 273 17.56 3.04 26.36
N SER A 274 18.06 3.87 27.26
CA SER A 274 18.27 5.30 27.05
C SER A 274 19.00 5.52 25.74
N ILE A 275 18.38 6.26 24.83
CA ILE A 275 18.97 6.67 23.56
C ILE A 275 20.03 7.71 23.89
N THR A 276 21.28 7.28 24.00
CA THR A 276 22.44 8.12 23.69
C THR A 276 22.77 7.82 22.24
N ASP A 277 22.27 8.67 21.35
CA ASP A 277 22.59 8.62 19.93
C ASP A 277 24.09 8.87 19.75
N VAL A 278 24.78 7.85 19.24
CA VAL A 278 26.10 8.03 18.63
C VAL A 278 25.86 8.26 17.14
N PRO A 279 26.29 9.39 16.57
CA PRO A 279 26.12 9.62 15.14
C PRO A 279 27.01 8.64 14.38
N GLN A 280 26.40 7.70 13.66
CA GLN A 280 27.12 6.95 12.62
C GLN A 280 27.40 7.91 11.45
N GLN A 281 28.69 8.21 11.26
CA GLN A 281 29.17 8.87 10.05
C GLN A 281 28.73 8.08 8.81
N GLN A 282 27.89 8.69 7.98
CA GLN A 282 27.53 8.15 6.68
C GLN A 282 28.32 8.86 5.58
N PHE A 283 28.89 8.05 4.70
CA PHE A 283 29.48 8.47 3.44
C PHE A 283 28.38 8.78 2.42
N PRO A 284 28.58 9.71 1.47
CA PRO A 284 27.59 10.01 0.44
C PRO A 284 27.30 8.77 -0.40
N VAL A 285 26.08 8.26 -0.30
CA VAL A 285 25.59 7.21 -1.19
C VAL A 285 25.37 7.84 -2.56
N ARG A 286 26.37 7.70 -3.43
CA ARG A 286 26.25 7.99 -4.85
C ARG A 286 25.13 7.12 -5.42
N MET A 287 24.23 7.69 -6.22
CA MET A 287 23.28 6.91 -7.01
C MET A 287 24.08 5.86 -7.79
N ARG A 288 24.09 4.62 -7.30
CA ARG A 288 24.52 3.48 -8.11
C ARG A 288 23.40 3.34 -9.12
N SER A 289 23.72 3.65 -10.38
CA SER A 289 22.95 3.21 -11.54
C SER A 289 22.85 1.69 -11.45
N GLY A 290 21.84 1.18 -10.74
CA GLY A 290 21.45 -0.21 -10.76
C GLY A 290 21.29 -0.58 -12.22
N SER A 291 21.99 -1.63 -12.63
CA SER A 291 22.12 -2.02 -14.03
C SER A 291 20.76 -2.03 -14.71
N LEU A 292 20.50 -1.05 -15.57
CA LEU A 292 19.53 -1.12 -16.67
C LEU A 292 19.90 -2.23 -17.68
N GLY A 293 20.73 -3.20 -17.28
CA GLY A 293 21.86 -3.69 -18.06
C GLY A 293 21.66 -5.02 -18.77
N LEU A 294 20.44 -5.57 -18.79
CA LEU A 294 20.17 -6.77 -19.59
C LEU A 294 19.05 -6.56 -20.62
N GLU A 295 17.92 -5.98 -20.23
CA GLU A 295 16.82 -5.69 -21.17
C GLU A 295 17.19 -4.59 -22.18
N TYR A 296 17.89 -3.54 -21.75
CA TYR A 296 18.26 -2.41 -22.60
C TYR A 296 19.30 -2.75 -23.67
N THR A 297 20.30 -3.58 -23.32
CA THR A 297 21.40 -3.94 -24.24
C THR A 297 20.88 -4.68 -25.47
N PHE A 298 19.84 -5.49 -25.31
CA PHE A 298 19.21 -6.21 -26.42
C PHE A 298 18.15 -5.37 -27.16
N MET A 299 17.37 -4.55 -26.44
CA MET A 299 16.30 -3.76 -27.04
C MET A 299 16.82 -2.62 -27.91
N ARG A 300 17.94 -1.98 -27.57
CA ARG A 300 18.47 -0.84 -28.33
C ARG A 300 18.77 -1.15 -29.81
N PRO A 301 19.53 -2.20 -30.19
CA PRO A 301 19.77 -2.53 -31.59
C PRO A 301 18.48 -2.93 -32.32
N MET A 302 17.60 -3.68 -31.64
CA MET A 302 16.30 -4.08 -32.20
C MET A 302 15.42 -2.86 -32.51
N MET A 303 15.38 -1.87 -31.61
CA MET A 303 14.62 -0.64 -31.80
C MET A 303 15.25 0.29 -32.85
N LEU A 304 16.56 0.26 -33.04
CA LEU A 304 17.20 0.94 -34.17
C LEU A 304 16.79 0.30 -35.50
N LEU A 305 16.74 -1.03 -35.57
CA LEU A 305 16.25 -1.77 -36.74
C LEU A 305 14.76 -1.51 -36.99
N TRP A 306 13.97 -1.39 -35.92
CA TRP A 306 12.54 -1.10 -35.98
C TRP A 306 12.23 0.21 -36.71
N ARG A 307 13.11 1.22 -36.63
CA ARG A 307 12.92 2.52 -37.31
C ARG A 307 13.02 2.45 -38.83
N PHE A 308 13.53 1.35 -39.41
CA PHE A 308 13.53 1.15 -40.86
C PHE A 308 12.16 0.72 -41.40
N PHE A 309 11.23 0.30 -40.55
CA PHE A 309 9.89 -0.07 -40.99
C PHE A 309 9.04 1.18 -41.32
N PRO A 310 8.21 1.11 -42.39
CA PRO A 310 7.28 2.17 -42.74
C PRO A 310 6.41 2.64 -41.56
N PRO A 311 6.09 3.94 -41.45
CA PRO A 311 5.27 4.49 -40.37
C PRO A 311 3.96 3.73 -40.14
N THR A 312 3.27 3.32 -41.22
CA THR A 312 2.01 2.57 -41.16
C THR A 312 2.15 1.26 -40.40
N ILE A 313 3.26 0.53 -40.59
CA ILE A 313 3.53 -0.73 -39.88
C ILE A 313 3.79 -0.46 -38.40
N ARG A 314 4.60 0.58 -38.10
CA ARG A 314 4.92 0.95 -36.73
C ARG A 314 3.69 1.38 -35.94
N ILE A 315 2.81 2.18 -36.55
CA ILE A 315 1.54 2.61 -35.93
C ILE A 315 0.63 1.41 -35.67
N ALA A 316 0.46 0.52 -36.65
CA ALA A 316 -0.35 -0.69 -36.47
C ALA A 316 0.17 -1.56 -35.32
N ALA A 317 1.50 -1.73 -35.22
CA ALA A 317 2.14 -2.45 -34.13
C ALA A 317 1.95 -1.77 -32.77
N TYR A 318 2.06 -0.43 -32.69
CA TYR A 318 1.80 0.32 -31.46
C TYR A 318 0.34 0.17 -31.01
N GLY A 319 -0.61 0.19 -31.95
CA GLY A 319 -2.02 -0.11 -31.66
C GLY A 319 -2.25 -1.52 -31.13
N LEU A 320 -1.57 -2.53 -31.68
CA LEU A 320 -1.64 -3.91 -31.17
C LEU A 320 -1.03 -4.03 -29.77
N LEU A 321 0.16 -3.46 -29.55
CA LEU A 321 0.82 -3.45 -28.26
C LEU A 321 -0.02 -2.72 -27.22
N GLN A 322 -0.68 -1.62 -27.58
CA GLN A 322 -1.58 -0.89 -26.69
C GLN A 322 -2.78 -1.75 -26.28
N LYS A 323 -3.37 -2.54 -27.20
CA LYS A 323 -4.44 -3.49 -26.88
C LYS A 323 -3.97 -4.60 -25.94
N LEU A 324 -2.78 -5.16 -26.19
CA LEU A 324 -2.17 -6.15 -25.30
C LEU A 324 -1.86 -5.57 -23.93
N GLY A 325 -1.30 -4.35 -23.88
CA GLY A 325 -1.02 -3.62 -22.65
C GLY A 325 -2.27 -3.39 -21.81
N ASN A 326 -3.35 -2.92 -22.45
CA ASN A 326 -4.66 -2.76 -21.80
C ASN A 326 -5.19 -4.08 -21.21
N HIS A 327 -4.97 -5.19 -21.91
CA HIS A 327 -5.42 -6.51 -21.44
C HIS A 327 -4.59 -7.03 -20.26
N PHE A 328 -3.27 -6.87 -20.30
CA PHE A 328 -2.38 -7.40 -19.26
C PHE A 328 -2.24 -6.50 -18.04
N TYR A 329 -2.28 -5.18 -18.23
CA TYR A 329 -1.96 -4.19 -17.19
C TYR A 329 -3.13 -3.25 -16.86
N GLY A 330 -4.23 -3.31 -17.62
CA GLY A 330 -5.31 -2.33 -17.51
C GLY A 330 -4.96 -0.98 -18.12
N LYS A 331 -5.84 0.00 -17.95
CA LYS A 331 -5.57 1.40 -18.27
C LYS A 331 -4.87 2.05 -17.08
N ASP A 332 -3.66 2.57 -17.30
CA ASP A 332 -3.02 3.46 -16.34
C ASP A 332 -3.87 4.75 -16.20
N GLY A 333 -3.87 5.37 -15.02
CA GLY A 333 -4.79 6.46 -14.67
C GLY A 333 -4.71 7.73 -15.54
N ASP A 334 -3.73 7.83 -16.43
CA ASP A 334 -3.66 8.84 -17.48
C ASP A 334 -4.03 8.19 -18.82
N ALA A 335 -5.14 8.63 -19.43
CA ALA A 335 -5.63 8.11 -20.70
C ALA A 335 -4.61 8.26 -21.86
N GLN A 336 -3.58 9.10 -21.67
CA GLN A 336 -2.53 9.35 -22.65
C GLN A 336 -1.31 8.45 -22.51
N VAL A 337 -1.17 7.64 -21.45
CA VAL A 337 0.01 6.78 -21.24
C VAL A 337 -0.41 5.34 -20.99
N GLN A 338 0.18 4.39 -21.72
CA GLN A 338 -0.10 2.98 -21.59
C GLN A 338 1.18 2.18 -21.35
N ARG A 339 1.20 1.38 -20.28
CA ARG A 339 2.21 0.33 -20.10
C ARG A 339 2.07 -0.76 -21.16
N LEU A 340 3.18 -1.09 -21.80
CA LEU A 340 3.29 -2.13 -22.81
C LEU A 340 4.11 -3.34 -22.31
N PRO A 341 3.99 -4.50 -22.98
CA PRO A 341 4.92 -5.62 -22.78
C PRO A 341 6.38 -5.21 -23.03
N PHE A 342 7.32 -6.05 -22.58
CA PHE A 342 8.77 -5.87 -22.79
C PHE A 342 9.37 -4.62 -22.11
N GLY A 343 8.74 -4.13 -21.04
CA GLY A 343 9.25 -2.98 -20.30
C GLY A 343 9.17 -1.67 -21.10
N LEU A 344 8.13 -1.52 -21.93
CA LEU A 344 7.90 -0.33 -22.75
C LEU A 344 6.72 0.48 -22.23
N TYR A 345 6.73 1.78 -22.55
CA TYR A 345 5.61 2.69 -22.35
C TYR A 345 5.31 3.41 -23.66
N LEU A 346 4.02 3.59 -23.92
CA LEU A 346 3.53 4.32 -25.07
C LEU A 346 2.73 5.52 -24.58
N LYS A 347 3.15 6.72 -24.99
CA LYS A 347 2.38 7.94 -24.82
C LYS A 347 1.65 8.25 -26.12
N CYS A 348 0.35 8.49 -26.04
CA CYS A 348 -0.58 8.68 -27.16
C CYS A 348 -1.30 10.02 -27.04
N ASN A 349 -1.70 10.59 -28.17
CA ASN A 349 -2.65 11.72 -28.24
C ASN A 349 -2.19 13.00 -27.53
N SER A 350 -0.87 13.21 -27.46
CA SER A 350 -0.30 14.48 -27.02
C SER A 350 -0.02 15.40 -28.22
N ASN A 351 0.03 16.71 -28.00
CA ASN A 351 0.41 17.66 -29.04
C ASN A 351 1.81 17.31 -29.60
N LEU A 352 1.94 17.34 -30.93
CA LEU A 352 3.18 17.06 -31.66
C LEU A 352 4.38 17.85 -31.12
N ASP A 353 4.18 19.15 -30.86
CA ASP A 353 5.24 20.03 -30.37
C ASP A 353 5.69 19.61 -28.95
N THR A 354 4.73 19.22 -28.10
CA THR A 354 5.00 18.73 -26.74
C THR A 354 5.77 17.41 -26.78
N LEU A 355 5.39 16.47 -27.65
CA LEU A 355 6.09 15.19 -27.81
C LEU A 355 7.48 15.35 -28.40
N ARG A 356 7.67 16.27 -29.36
CA ARG A 356 8.99 16.59 -29.92
C ARG A 356 9.91 17.17 -28.85
N ASN A 357 9.41 18.10 -28.04
CA ASN A 357 10.17 18.65 -26.93
C ASN A 357 10.49 17.59 -25.87
N GLU A 358 9.54 16.72 -25.51
CA GLU A 358 9.76 15.62 -24.57
C GLU A 358 10.77 14.59 -25.09
N TYR A 359 10.67 14.21 -26.37
CA TYR A 359 11.65 13.34 -27.03
C TYR A 359 13.07 13.93 -26.97
N ASN A 360 13.21 15.21 -27.29
CA ASN A 360 14.50 15.87 -27.26
C ASN A 360 15.01 16.07 -25.83
N ALA A 361 14.14 16.41 -24.87
CA ALA A 361 14.48 16.50 -23.47
C ALA A 361 15.06 15.18 -22.94
N LEU A 362 14.41 14.06 -23.21
CA LEU A 362 14.88 12.74 -22.78
C LEU A 362 16.23 12.37 -23.45
N LYS A 363 16.47 12.78 -24.70
CA LYS A 363 17.77 12.62 -25.35
C LYS A 363 18.87 13.47 -24.72
N VAL A 364 18.58 14.72 -24.39
CA VAL A 364 19.54 15.61 -23.73
C VAL A 364 19.88 15.07 -22.35
N LEU A 365 18.89 14.58 -21.60
CA LEU A 365 19.11 13.90 -20.32
C LEU A 365 19.97 12.65 -20.47
N GLU A 366 19.72 11.84 -21.50
CA GLU A 366 20.52 10.64 -21.78
C GLU A 366 22.00 10.95 -21.98
N GLN A 367 22.32 12.10 -22.59
CA GLN A 367 23.68 12.47 -22.95
C GLN A 367 24.40 13.28 -21.86
N LYS A 368 23.66 14.11 -21.12
CA LYS A 368 24.26 15.15 -20.26
C LYS A 368 24.05 14.93 -18.76
N ALA A 369 23.18 14.00 -18.36
CA ALA A 369 22.90 13.73 -16.95
C ALA A 369 22.97 12.23 -16.66
N ASN A 370 23.20 11.88 -15.40
CA ASN A 370 23.18 10.50 -14.91
C ASN A 370 21.85 10.18 -14.18
N ILE A 371 20.80 10.94 -14.50
CA ILE A 371 19.47 10.79 -13.91
C ILE A 371 18.78 9.55 -14.51
N PRO A 372 18.17 8.68 -13.69
CA PRO A 372 17.37 7.58 -14.18
C PRO A 372 16.08 8.13 -14.83
N ALA A 373 16.10 8.27 -16.16
CA ALA A 373 14.97 8.75 -16.95
C ALA A 373 14.58 7.72 -18.03
N PRO A 374 13.32 7.75 -18.52
CA PRO A 374 12.90 6.94 -19.67
C PRO A 374 13.81 7.18 -20.88
N ARG A 375 14.13 6.12 -21.61
CA ARG A 375 14.91 6.20 -22.84
C ARG A 375 13.95 6.19 -24.02
N VAL A 376 14.09 7.14 -24.93
CA VAL A 376 13.20 7.26 -26.09
C VAL A 376 13.69 6.38 -27.25
N PHE A 377 12.78 5.59 -27.81
CA PHE A 377 13.08 4.72 -28.95
C PHE A 377 12.53 5.29 -30.26
N ASP A 378 11.30 5.82 -30.22
CA ASP A 378 10.64 6.26 -31.44
C ASP A 378 9.59 7.36 -31.16
N VAL A 379 9.40 8.23 -32.15
CA VAL A 379 8.33 9.24 -32.17
C VAL A 379 7.73 9.27 -33.58
N ILE A 380 6.41 9.10 -33.67
CA ILE A 380 5.67 9.09 -34.94
C ILE A 380 4.43 9.95 -34.81
N SER A 381 4.11 10.69 -35.86
CA SER A 381 2.87 11.41 -36.02
C SER A 381 2.15 10.94 -37.29
N GLN A 382 0.84 10.76 -37.19
CA GLN A 382 -0.05 10.47 -38.30
C GLN A 382 -1.10 11.58 -38.37
N HIS A 383 -1.11 12.27 -39.51
CA HIS A 383 -2.13 13.26 -39.82
C HIS A 383 -3.29 12.54 -40.49
N THR A 384 -4.39 12.34 -39.76
CA THR A 384 -5.63 11.74 -40.29
C THR A 384 -6.70 12.81 -40.47
N GLY A 385 -6.36 13.93 -41.13
CA GLY A 385 -7.31 14.97 -41.55
C GLY A 385 -7.96 15.77 -40.41
N GLU A 386 -8.80 15.12 -39.61
CA GLU A 386 -9.52 15.70 -38.47
C GLU A 386 -8.75 15.60 -37.14
N ASP A 387 -7.94 14.56 -36.95
CA ASP A 387 -7.15 14.36 -35.74
C ASP A 387 -5.68 14.01 -36.05
N ASP A 388 -4.76 14.64 -35.31
CA ASP A 388 -3.33 14.32 -35.29
C ASP A 388 -3.05 13.29 -34.19
N PHE A 389 -2.81 12.04 -34.58
CA PHE A 389 -2.37 11.01 -33.65
C PHE A 389 -0.85 10.99 -33.60
N SER A 390 -0.28 11.21 -32.42
CA SER A 390 1.16 11.07 -32.23
C SER A 390 1.50 10.16 -31.06
N TYR A 391 2.54 9.37 -31.29
CA TYR A 391 3.00 8.29 -30.44
C TYR A 391 4.45 8.55 -30.04
N LEU A 392 4.74 8.43 -28.76
CA LEU A 392 6.09 8.42 -28.22
C LEU A 392 6.33 7.11 -27.48
N LEU A 393 7.26 6.32 -27.99
CA LEU A 393 7.65 5.03 -27.42
C LEU A 393 8.91 5.19 -26.60
N MET A 394 8.83 4.78 -25.34
CA MET A 394 9.92 4.93 -24.36
C MET A 394 10.11 3.67 -23.51
N SER A 395 11.28 3.52 -22.90
CA SER A 395 11.55 2.47 -21.92
C SER A 395 10.85 2.76 -20.59
N ARG A 396 10.47 1.70 -19.89
CA ARG A 396 10.09 1.78 -18.48
C ARG A 396 11.31 2.10 -17.62
N VAL A 397 11.13 3.02 -16.68
CA VAL A 397 12.02 3.15 -15.53
C VAL A 397 11.51 2.19 -14.46
N PRO A 398 12.34 1.26 -13.96
CA PRO A 398 11.92 0.33 -12.92
C PRO A 398 11.65 1.10 -11.62
N GLY A 399 10.56 0.74 -10.95
CA GLY A 399 10.16 1.35 -9.68
C GLY A 399 8.66 1.60 -9.59
N THR A 400 8.30 2.22 -8.46
CA THR A 400 6.94 2.61 -8.08
C THR A 400 6.92 4.11 -7.81
N THR A 401 5.78 4.76 -8.01
CA THR A 401 5.64 6.17 -7.73
C THR A 401 5.86 6.45 -6.24
N LEU A 402 6.62 7.49 -5.93
CA LEU A 402 6.93 7.90 -4.57
C LEU A 402 5.66 8.13 -3.72
N ALA A 403 4.59 8.62 -4.36
CA ALA A 403 3.30 8.83 -3.70
C ALA A 403 2.72 7.56 -3.07
N THR A 404 2.95 6.39 -3.70
CA THR A 404 2.45 5.09 -3.21
C THR A 404 3.27 4.59 -2.03
N CYS A 405 4.60 4.78 -2.07
CA CYS A 405 5.50 4.26 -1.05
C CYS A 405 5.74 5.22 0.12
N ARG A 406 5.06 6.38 0.15
CA ARG A 406 5.30 7.45 1.14
C ARG A 406 5.26 6.94 2.59
N ASP A 407 4.33 6.02 2.86
CA ASP A 407 4.12 5.48 4.20
C ASP A 407 5.12 4.36 4.55
N ALA A 408 5.93 3.88 3.59
CA ALA A 408 6.94 2.84 3.77
C ALA A 408 8.37 3.39 3.95
N LEU A 409 8.59 4.68 3.71
CA LEU A 409 9.91 5.31 3.77
C LEU A 409 10.27 5.71 5.21
N SER A 410 11.43 5.27 5.67
CA SER A 410 12.01 5.73 6.94
C SER A 410 12.46 7.19 6.86
N ASP A 411 12.71 7.82 8.01
CA ASP A 411 13.27 9.18 8.07
C ASP A 411 14.63 9.28 7.36
N GLN A 412 15.43 8.22 7.46
CA GLN A 412 16.69 8.10 6.73
C GLN A 412 16.47 8.00 5.22
N ASP A 413 15.43 7.28 4.77
CA ASP A 413 15.07 7.21 3.36
C ASP A 413 14.63 8.57 2.83
N TYR A 414 13.90 9.37 3.62
CA TYR A 414 13.57 10.75 3.27
C TYR A 414 14.80 11.65 3.15
N ALA A 415 15.76 11.54 4.07
CA ALA A 415 17.02 12.28 3.99
C ALA A 415 17.80 11.90 2.71
N ASN A 416 17.89 10.60 2.43
CA ASN A 416 18.54 10.07 1.23
C ASN A 416 17.82 10.51 -0.05
N LEU A 417 16.49 10.46 -0.06
CA LEU A 417 15.65 10.90 -1.17
C LEU A 417 15.80 12.40 -1.43
N SER A 418 15.82 13.22 -0.38
CA SER A 418 16.03 14.66 -0.48
C SER A 418 17.40 14.97 -1.10
N ALA A 419 18.45 14.28 -0.65
CA ALA A 419 19.78 14.39 -1.24
C ALA A 419 19.80 13.96 -2.71
N GLN A 420 19.15 12.86 -3.06
CA GLN A 420 19.02 12.35 -4.42
C GLN A 420 18.24 13.29 -5.35
N LEU A 421 17.12 13.85 -4.87
CA LEU A 421 16.34 14.83 -5.63
C LEU A 421 17.12 16.12 -5.85
N LYS A 422 17.86 16.58 -4.83
CA LYS A 422 18.75 17.74 -4.95
C LYS A 422 19.84 17.51 -5.99
N ASP A 423 20.44 16.33 -6.01
CA ASP A 423 21.42 15.93 -7.02
C ASP A 423 20.82 15.91 -8.43
N CYS A 424 19.65 15.28 -8.62
CA CYS A 424 18.92 15.30 -9.89
C CYS A 424 18.65 16.72 -10.38
N VAL A 425 18.12 17.60 -9.51
CA VAL A 425 17.83 19.00 -9.87
C VAL A 425 19.11 19.77 -10.18
N SER A 426 20.21 19.51 -9.48
CA SER A 426 21.51 20.11 -9.79
C SER A 426 21.98 19.72 -11.18
N GLN A 427 21.98 18.42 -11.49
CA GLN A 427 22.36 17.92 -12.82
C GLN A 427 21.48 18.50 -13.94
N LEU A 428 20.17 18.68 -13.70
CA LEU A 428 19.27 19.33 -14.66
C LEU A 428 19.64 20.80 -14.91
N ARG A 429 20.04 21.53 -13.88
CA ARG A 429 20.44 22.94 -13.97
C ARG A 429 21.79 23.14 -14.65
N ASP A 430 22.68 22.16 -14.53
CA ASP A 430 23.99 22.18 -15.15
C ASP A 430 23.94 21.90 -16.67
N ILE A 431 22.77 21.49 -17.20
CA ILE A 431 22.58 21.32 -18.65
C ILE A 431 22.65 22.69 -19.33
N PRO A 432 23.60 22.90 -20.27
CA PRO A 432 23.73 24.17 -20.95
C PRO A 432 22.52 24.40 -21.85
N LYS A 433 22.09 25.66 -21.92
CA LYS A 433 21.02 26.09 -22.83
C LYS A 433 21.38 25.76 -24.29
N PRO A 434 20.40 25.39 -25.12
CA PRO A 434 20.59 25.38 -26.57
C PRO A 434 21.05 26.77 -27.04
N ILE A 435 21.87 26.80 -28.10
CA ILE A 435 22.59 27.97 -28.62
C ILE A 435 21.74 29.25 -28.60
N ASP A 436 22.41 30.36 -28.24
CA ASP A 436 21.85 31.66 -27.87
C ASP A 436 20.98 32.31 -28.97
N ASN A 437 19.69 31.94 -29.00
CA ASN A 437 18.67 32.54 -29.86
C ASN A 437 18.14 33.88 -29.29
N GLY A 438 18.79 34.48 -28.29
CA GLY A 438 18.33 35.71 -27.64
C GLY A 438 17.11 35.54 -26.71
N MET A 439 16.61 34.31 -26.52
CA MET A 439 15.52 34.01 -25.58
C MET A 439 16.06 33.62 -24.20
N ALA A 440 15.65 34.36 -23.16
CA ALA A 440 16.07 34.09 -21.78
C ALA A 440 15.57 32.73 -21.25
N ILE A 441 14.38 32.31 -21.69
CA ILE A 441 13.72 31.05 -21.35
C ILE A 441 13.32 30.38 -22.67
N CYS A 442 13.75 29.13 -22.87
CA CYS A 442 13.45 28.36 -24.07
C CYS A 442 13.24 26.87 -23.73
N ASN A 443 12.57 26.16 -24.64
CA ASN A 443 12.42 24.72 -24.58
C ASN A 443 13.74 23.99 -24.95
N THR A 444 13.75 22.67 -24.95
CA THR A 444 15.00 21.91 -25.22
C THR A 444 15.50 22.02 -26.65
N LEU A 445 14.68 22.54 -27.57
CA LEU A 445 15.01 22.83 -28.96
C LEU A 445 15.46 24.30 -29.17
N GLY A 446 15.42 25.13 -28.13
CA GLY A 446 15.74 26.56 -28.24
C GLY A 446 14.57 27.41 -28.74
N GLU A 447 13.35 26.89 -28.71
CA GLU A 447 12.11 27.57 -29.12
C GLU A 447 11.29 28.02 -27.90
N ALA A 448 10.11 28.60 -28.13
CA ALA A 448 9.22 29.01 -27.05
C ALA A 448 8.73 27.82 -26.20
N CYS A 449 8.62 28.02 -24.88
CA CYS A 449 8.00 27.05 -23.99
C CYS A 449 6.50 26.95 -24.28
N ARG A 450 6.01 25.74 -24.57
CA ARG A 450 4.59 25.42 -24.76
C ARG A 450 4.20 24.33 -23.77
N ASP A 451 3.84 24.73 -22.56
CA ASP A 451 3.32 23.86 -21.50
C ASP A 451 2.16 24.59 -20.83
N PRO A 452 0.98 23.98 -20.64
CA PRO A 452 -0.17 24.67 -20.02
C PRO A 452 0.06 25.10 -18.56
N ARG A 453 1.17 24.68 -17.94
CA ARG A 453 1.55 25.04 -16.56
C ARG A 453 2.54 26.21 -16.47
N ILE A 454 3.02 26.71 -17.61
CA ILE A 454 3.96 27.85 -17.74
C ILE A 454 3.26 28.92 -18.58
#